data_AF-A0A8B9J5J5-F1
#
_entry.id   AF-A0A8B9J5J5-F1
#
_cell.length_a   1.000
_cell.length_b   1.000
_cell.length_c   1.000
_cell.angle_alpha   90.00
_cell.angle_beta   90.00
_cell.angle_gamma   90.00
#
_symmetry.space_group_name_H-M   'P 1'
#
loop_
_entity.id
_entity.type
_entity.pdbx_description
1 polymer ?
#
loop_
_entity_poly.entity_id
_entity_poly.type
_entity_poly.pdbx_seq_one_letter_code
_entity_poly.pdbx_strand_id
1 'polypeptide(L)'
;INLFYNELKKKKRIVENDKAKILETIKELDQKKNEALNVAWQKVNKDFGSIFSTLLPGANARLAPPEGCGVLDGLEFKVALGNTWKENLTELSGGQS
;
A
#
# COMPACT_ATOMS: atom_id res chain seq x y z
N ILE A 1 41.53 -36.29 0.30
CA ILE A 1 40.44 -36.08 -0.71
C ILE A 1 39.06 -36.05 -0.02
N ASN A 2 38.68 -37.04 0.79
CA ASN A 2 37.36 -37.09 1.47
C ASN A 2 37.06 -35.92 2.45
N LEU A 3 38.05 -35.48 3.24
CA LEU A 3 37.87 -34.38 4.22
C LEU A 3 37.60 -33.02 3.53
N PHE A 4 38.40 -32.67 2.53
CA PHE A 4 38.24 -31.41 1.78
C PHE A 4 36.90 -31.35 1.02
N TYR A 5 36.46 -32.47 0.46
CA TYR A 5 35.15 -32.58 -0.18
C TYR A 5 33.99 -32.36 0.81
N ASN A 6 34.09 -32.92 2.02
CA ASN A 6 33.08 -32.73 3.08
C ASN A 6 33.04 -31.28 3.58
N GLU A 7 34.19 -30.61 3.70
CA GLU A 7 34.24 -29.19 4.05
C GLU A 7 33.56 -28.31 3.00
N LEU A 8 33.83 -28.53 1.71
CA LEU A 8 33.18 -27.81 0.62
C LEU A 8 31.67 -28.03 0.62
N LYS A 9 31.22 -29.27 0.86
CA LYS A 9 29.79 -29.61 0.95
C LYS A 9 29.11 -28.93 2.15
N LYS A 10 29.81 -28.82 3.29
CA LYS A 10 29.33 -28.10 4.48
C LYS A 10 29.21 -26.60 4.21
N LYS A 11 30.24 -25.98 3.63
CA LYS A 11 30.22 -24.56 3.25
C LYS A 11 29.10 -24.26 2.26
N LYS A 12 28.90 -25.11 1.25
CA LYS A 12 27.80 -24.98 0.28
C LYS A 12 26.42 -24.99 0.97
N ARG A 13 26.17 -25.94 1.88
CA ARG A 13 24.91 -26.00 2.64
C ARG A 13 24.66 -24.75 3.49
N ILE A 14 25.71 -24.21 4.11
CA ILE A 14 25.59 -22.97 4.90
C ILE A 14 25.14 -21.82 4.01
N VAL A 15 25.80 -21.62 2.86
CA VAL A 15 25.43 -20.57 1.89
C VAL A 15 23.99 -20.75 1.38
N GLU A 16 23.58 -21.99 1.08
CA GLU A 16 22.22 -22.28 0.63
C GLU A 16 21.17 -21.98 1.71
N ASN A 17 21.47 -22.33 2.97
CA ASN A 17 20.59 -22.05 4.10
C ASN A 17 20.51 -20.55 4.41
N ASP A 18 21.63 -19.84 4.37
CA ASP A 18 21.67 -18.39 4.62
C ASP A 18 20.92 -17.64 3.52
N LYS A 19 21.06 -18.07 2.26
CA LYS A 19 20.25 -17.55 1.16
C LYS A 19 18.75 -17.75 1.41
N ALA A 20 18.34 -18.94 1.86
CA ALA A 20 16.94 -19.22 2.15
C ALA A 20 16.40 -18.30 3.26
N LYS A 21 17.16 -18.11 4.35
CA LYS A 21 16.78 -17.21 5.45
C LYS A 21 16.65 -15.76 5.01
N ILE A 22 17.56 -15.27 4.17
CA ILE A 22 17.49 -13.91 3.64
C ILE A 22 16.19 -13.72 2.83
N LEU A 23 15.86 -14.68 1.96
CA LEU A 23 14.64 -14.62 1.14
C LEU A 23 13.36 -14.67 2.01
N GLU A 24 13.35 -15.50 3.04
CA GLU A 24 12.25 -15.57 4.01
C GLU A 24 12.09 -14.23 4.74
N THR A 25 13.19 -13.64 5.20
CA THR A 25 13.19 -12.35 5.91
C THR A 25 12.67 -11.23 5.01
N ILE A 26 13.09 -11.19 3.73
CA ILE A 26 12.58 -10.22 2.75
C ILE A 26 11.06 -10.34 2.61
N LYS A 27 10.55 -11.58 2.49
CA LYS A 27 9.11 -11.82 2.37
C LYS A 27 8.33 -11.35 3.61
N GLU A 28 8.85 -11.61 4.80
CA GLU A 28 8.23 -11.13 6.05
C GLU A 28 8.23 -9.61 6.15
N LEU A 29 9.32 -8.95 5.73
CA LEU A 29 9.42 -7.49 5.72
C LEU A 29 8.44 -6.88 4.72
N ASP A 30 8.30 -7.45 3.53
CA ASP A 30 7.33 -7.00 2.54
C ASP A 30 5.89 -7.14 3.06
N GLN A 31 5.58 -8.25 3.73
CA GLN A 31 4.25 -8.42 4.34
C GLN A 31 3.98 -7.35 5.41
N LYS A 32 4.91 -7.13 6.35
CA LYS A 32 4.77 -6.11 7.40
C LYS A 32 4.63 -4.70 6.83
N LYS A 33 5.39 -4.38 5.79
CA LYS A 33 5.27 -3.11 5.06
C LYS A 33 3.86 -2.93 4.48
N ASN A 34 3.33 -3.97 3.83
CA ASN A 34 2.02 -3.92 3.19
C ASN A 34 0.89 -3.79 4.22
N GLU A 35 0.97 -4.51 5.34
CA GLU A 35 0.02 -4.40 6.45
C GLU A 35 0.04 -3.00 7.07
N ALA A 36 1.22 -2.48 7.37
CA ALA A 36 1.38 -1.14 7.94
C ALA A 36 0.81 -0.06 7.02
N LEU A 37 1.09 -0.14 5.71
CA LEU A 37 0.58 0.82 4.74
C LEU A 37 -0.95 0.74 4.61
N ASN A 38 -1.52 -0.47 4.58
CA ASN A 38 -2.98 -0.65 4.52
C ASN A 38 -3.67 -0.05 5.75
N VAL A 39 -3.12 -0.26 6.95
CA VAL A 39 -3.67 0.33 8.19
C VAL A 39 -3.58 1.85 8.15
N ALA A 40 -2.45 2.40 7.71
CA ALA A 40 -2.27 3.84 7.58
C ALA A 40 -3.27 4.42 6.57
N TRP A 41 -3.40 3.79 5.39
CA TRP A 41 -4.36 4.20 4.37
C TRP A 41 -5.79 4.18 4.87
N GLN A 42 -6.24 3.13 5.55
CA GLN A 42 -7.61 3.05 6.09
C GLN A 42 -7.91 4.19 7.06
N LYS A 43 -6.97 4.52 7.96
CA LYS A 43 -7.11 5.63 8.91
C LYS A 43 -7.19 6.96 8.18
N VAL A 44 -6.20 7.24 7.32
CA VAL A 44 -6.15 8.49 6.54
C VAL A 44 -7.42 8.64 5.69
N ASN A 45 -7.87 7.58 5.02
CA ASN A 45 -9.07 7.60 4.19
C ASN A 45 -10.35 7.90 4.99
N LYS A 46 -10.47 7.34 6.21
CA LYS A 46 -11.59 7.60 7.11
C LYS A 46 -11.61 9.06 7.59
N ASP A 47 -10.47 9.55 8.04
CA ASP A 47 -10.33 10.93 8.51
C ASP A 47 -10.57 11.91 7.37
N PHE A 48 -10.08 11.58 6.18
CA PHE A 48 -10.28 12.34 4.96
C PHE A 48 -11.76 12.48 4.59
N GLY A 49 -12.51 11.38 4.56
CA GLY A 49 -13.95 11.42 4.32
C GLY A 49 -14.70 12.24 5.38
N SER A 50 -14.29 12.13 6.65
CA SER A 50 -14.89 12.88 7.75
C SER A 50 -14.67 14.40 7.61
N ILE A 51 -13.46 14.83 7.26
CA ILE A 51 -13.13 16.24 7.00
C ILE A 51 -14.00 16.78 5.87
N PHE A 52 -14.10 16.06 4.75
CA PHE A 52 -14.89 16.52 3.60
C PHE A 52 -16.39 16.57 3.88
N SER A 53 -16.94 15.59 4.61
CA SER A 53 -18.36 15.62 5.02
C SER A 53 -18.68 16.81 5.95
N THR A 54 -17.68 17.28 6.72
CA THR A 54 -17.80 18.46 7.58
C THR A 54 -17.73 19.76 6.77
N LEU A 55 -16.84 19.82 5.78
CA LEU A 55 -16.67 21.01 4.94
C LEU A 55 -17.81 21.19 3.92
N LEU A 56 -18.34 20.08 3.39
CA LEU A 56 -19.36 20.08 2.35
C LEU A 56 -20.46 19.07 2.74
N PRO A 57 -21.56 19.53 3.35
CA PRO A 57 -22.69 18.67 3.69
C PRO A 57 -23.23 17.95 2.45
N GLY A 58 -23.33 16.63 2.50
CA GLY A 58 -23.76 15.80 1.36
C GLY A 58 -22.65 15.44 0.37
N ALA A 59 -21.40 15.83 0.65
CA ALA A 59 -20.23 15.33 -0.06
C ALA A 59 -19.64 14.09 0.62
N ASN A 60 -19.16 13.15 -0.18
CA ASN A 60 -18.32 12.04 0.24
C ASN A 60 -16.95 12.19 -0.40
N ALA A 61 -15.87 11.87 0.31
CA ALA A 61 -14.53 11.87 -0.26
C ALA A 61 -13.76 10.64 0.21
N ARG A 62 -12.87 10.12 -0.66
CA ARG A 62 -12.02 8.98 -0.36
C ARG A 62 -10.71 9.02 -1.13
N LEU A 63 -9.69 8.41 -0.57
CA LEU A 63 -8.44 8.05 -1.24
C LEU A 63 -8.56 6.58 -1.67
N ALA A 64 -8.49 6.32 -2.97
CA ALA A 64 -8.59 4.98 -3.53
C ALA A 64 -7.39 4.72 -4.45
N PRO A 65 -6.89 3.48 -4.55
CA PRO A 65 -5.87 3.17 -5.55
C PRO A 65 -6.42 3.40 -6.98
N PRO A 66 -5.53 3.70 -7.94
CA PRO A 66 -5.89 3.73 -9.36
C PRO A 66 -6.54 2.42 -9.82
N GLU A 67 -7.30 2.47 -10.90
CA GLU A 67 -7.96 1.29 -11.43
C GLU A 67 -6.94 0.21 -11.83
N GLY A 68 -7.13 -1.01 -11.30
CA GLY A 68 -6.20 -2.13 -11.52
C GLY A 68 -4.93 -2.11 -10.66
N CYS A 69 -4.74 -1.09 -9.81
CA CYS A 69 -3.57 -0.93 -8.95
C CYS A 69 -3.88 -1.22 -7.47
N GLY A 70 -2.84 -1.47 -6.68
CA GLY A 70 -2.92 -1.58 -5.23
C GLY A 70 -2.60 -0.27 -4.51
N VAL A 71 -2.86 -0.21 -3.20
CA VAL A 71 -2.56 0.95 -2.33
C VAL A 71 -1.07 1.34 -2.38
N LEU A 72 -0.19 0.38 -2.67
CA LEU A 72 1.26 0.57 -2.76
C LEU A 72 1.70 1.30 -4.05
N ASP A 73 0.87 1.26 -5.09
CA ASP A 73 1.17 1.85 -6.40
C ASP A 73 0.77 3.33 -6.47
N GLY A 74 0.07 3.82 -5.45
CA GLY A 74 -0.39 5.19 -5.35
C GLY A 74 -1.85 5.28 -4.91
N LEU A 75 -2.28 6.49 -4.59
CA LEU A 75 -3.65 6.80 -4.21
C LEU A 75 -4.15 8.00 -5.00
N GLU A 76 -5.35 7.86 -5.52
CA GLU A 76 -6.12 8.90 -6.20
C GLU A 76 -7.19 9.44 -5.28
N PHE A 77 -7.43 10.73 -5.43
CA PHE A 77 -8.52 11.42 -4.77
C PHE A 77 -9.82 11.19 -5.52
N LYS A 78 -10.89 10.80 -4.81
CA LYS A 78 -12.24 10.67 -5.38
C LYS A 78 -13.23 11.38 -4.47
N VAL A 79 -14.07 12.21 -5.07
CA VAL A 79 -15.11 12.98 -4.37
C VAL A 79 -16.46 12.73 -5.01
N ALA A 80 -17.52 12.62 -4.22
CA ALA A 80 -18.88 12.55 -4.68
C ALA A 80 -19.73 13.63 -4.04
N LEU A 81 -20.64 14.21 -4.82
CA LEU A 81 -21.70 15.08 -4.33
C LEU A 81 -23.03 14.37 -4.61
N GLY A 82 -23.72 13.93 -3.56
CA GLY A 82 -24.85 12.99 -3.72
C GLY A 82 -24.40 11.63 -4.26
N ASN A 83 -24.93 11.21 -5.41
CA ASN A 83 -24.71 9.86 -5.98
C ASN A 83 -23.60 9.78 -7.04
N THR A 84 -23.05 10.92 -7.46
CA THR A 84 -22.09 10.98 -8.58
C THR A 84 -20.67 11.12 -8.04
N TRP A 85 -19.81 10.13 -8.31
CA TRP A 85 -18.38 10.18 -8.02
C TRP A 85 -17.60 10.87 -9.14
N LYS A 86 -16.64 11.69 -8.77
CA LYS A 86 -15.74 12.45 -9.63
C LYS A 86 -14.29 12.27 -9.18
N GLU A 87 -13.38 12.45 -10.11
CA GLU A 87 -11.94 12.21 -9.92
C GLU A 87 -11.17 13.45 -9.44
N ASN A 88 -11.80 14.63 -9.42
CA ASN A 88 -11.18 15.86 -8.96
C ASN A 88 -12.20 16.87 -8.40
N LEU A 89 -11.72 17.81 -7.57
CA LEU A 89 -12.49 18.93 -7.03
C LEU A 89 -12.76 20.02 -8.07
N THR A 90 -11.91 20.14 -9.09
CA THR A 90 -12.01 21.16 -10.15
C THR A 90 -13.32 21.04 -10.92
N GLU A 91 -13.86 19.84 -11.05
CA GLU A 91 -15.15 19.58 -11.67
C GLU A 91 -16.38 19.89 -10.79
N LEU A 92 -16.17 20.31 -9.53
CA LEU A 92 -17.21 20.81 -8.63
C LEU A 92 -17.24 22.35 -8.60
N SER A 93 -16.17 23.02 -9.03
CA SER A 93 -15.98 24.48 -8.85
C SER A 93 -16.60 25.35 -9.94
N GLY A 94 -17.59 24.86 -10.71
CA GLY A 94 -18.34 25.69 -11.66
C GLY A 94 -19.06 26.90 -11.02
N GLY A 95 -19.03 27.03 -9.69
CA GLY A 95 -19.62 28.16 -8.98
C GLY A 95 -19.15 28.34 -7.53
N GLN A 96 -17.85 28.23 -7.26
CA GLN A 96 -17.23 28.80 -6.05
C GLN A 96 -15.80 29.25 -6.37
N SER A 97 -15.69 30.46 -6.91
CA SER A 97 -14.48 31.28 -6.83
C SER A 97 -14.77 32.43 -5.88
#